data_AF-A0A093EX86-F1
#
_entry.id   AF-A0A093EX86-F1
#
_cell.length_a   1.000
_cell.length_b   1.000
_cell.length_c   1.000
_cell.angle_alpha   90.00
_cell.angle_beta   90.00
_cell.angle_gamma   90.00
#
_symmetry.space_group_name_H-M   'P 1'
#
loop_
_entity.id
_entity.type
_entity.pdbx_description
1 polymer ?
#
loop_
_entity_poly.entity_id
_entity_poly.type
_entity_poly.pdbx_seq_one_letter_code
_entity_poly.pdbx_strand_id
1 'polypeptide(L)'
;MGFRTALSKGLLNMSEVKQELKAQVELFHELTGHLPPHMDGHQHVHVLPEVRHVFAEVLEEYGIKYTRVPIEPGLHNCDWIPPSLMDFYLGVEEDSFNTVDVFTRHGIR
;
A
#
# COMPACT_ATOMS: atom_id res chain seq x y z
N MET A 1 1.18 -16.91 9.73
CA MET A 1 0.01 -15.99 9.65
C MET A 1 0.44 -14.80 8.81
N GLY A 2 -0.34 -14.40 7.80
CA GLY A 2 0.03 -13.28 6.90
C GLY A 2 -0.53 -11.93 7.37
N PHE A 3 0.01 -10.83 6.83
CA PHE A 3 -0.37 -9.46 7.20
C PHE A 3 -1.88 -9.20 7.04
N ARG A 4 -2.48 -9.57 5.90
CA ARG A 4 -3.94 -9.45 5.66
C ARG A 4 -4.78 -10.20 6.70
N THR A 5 -4.32 -11.38 7.13
CA THR A 5 -5.00 -12.18 8.17
C THR A 5 -4.90 -11.53 9.54
N ALA A 6 -3.77 -10.88 9.86
CA ALA A 6 -3.61 -10.15 11.12
C ALA A 6 -4.48 -8.88 11.12
N LEU A 7 -4.52 -8.15 10.01
CA LEU A 7 -5.38 -6.97 9.83
C LEU A 7 -6.85 -7.32 9.99
N SER A 8 -7.35 -8.35 9.28
CA SER A 8 -8.76 -8.74 9.37
C SER A 8 -9.20 -9.24 10.74
N LYS A 9 -8.25 -9.67 11.57
CA LYS A 9 -8.49 -10.07 12.96
C LYS A 9 -8.31 -8.91 13.97
N GLY A 10 -7.99 -7.70 13.51
CA GLY A 10 -7.73 -6.55 14.37
C GLY A 10 -6.49 -6.72 15.26
N LEU A 11 -5.51 -7.49 14.81
CA LEU A 11 -4.29 -7.81 15.57
C LEU A 11 -3.14 -6.84 15.31
N LEU A 12 -3.34 -5.87 14.40
CA LEU A 12 -2.31 -4.90 14.04
C LEU A 12 -2.52 -3.58 14.80
N ASN A 13 -1.43 -3.02 15.28
CA ASN A 13 -1.40 -1.68 15.85
C ASN A 13 -0.90 -0.70 14.77
N MET A 14 -1.76 0.23 14.33
CA MET A 14 -1.38 1.19 13.27
C MET A 14 -0.23 2.12 13.67
N SER A 15 -0.01 2.35 14.97
CA SER A 15 1.18 3.09 15.43
C SER A 15 2.47 2.30 15.18
N GLU A 16 2.44 0.98 15.38
CA GLU A 16 3.59 0.11 15.09
C GLU A 16 3.81 -0.03 13.59
N VAL A 17 2.73 -0.14 12.80
CA VAL A 17 2.82 -0.13 11.33
C VAL A 17 3.45 1.17 10.84
N LYS A 18 3.03 2.32 11.36
CA LYS A 18 3.63 3.62 11.02
C LYS A 18 5.12 3.66 11.40
N GLN A 19 5.47 3.22 12.60
CA GLN A 19 6.86 3.16 13.06
C GLN A 19 7.73 2.30 12.15
N GLU A 20 7.24 1.12 11.77
CA GLU A 20 7.94 0.20 10.87
C GLU A 20 8.11 0.78 9.45
N LEU A 21 7.07 1.43 8.90
CA LEU A 21 7.18 2.12 7.60
C LEU A 21 8.27 3.20 7.62
N LYS A 22 8.34 4.00 8.69
CA LYS A 22 9.41 5.00 8.87
C LYS A 22 10.78 4.35 8.94
N ALA A 23 10.91 3.28 9.73
CA ALA A 23 12.17 2.54 9.84
C ALA A 23 12.66 2.00 8.49
N GLN A 24 11.76 1.52 7.62
CA GLN A 24 12.12 1.07 6.27
C GLN A 24 12.61 2.22 5.37
N VAL A 25 11.96 3.40 5.43
CA VAL A 25 12.39 4.58 4.67
C VAL A 25 13.75 5.09 5.17
N GLU A 26 13.95 5.14 6.48
CA GLU A 26 15.20 5.55 7.11
C GLU A 26 16.34 4.60 6.76
N LEU A 27 16.11 3.28 6.84
CA LEU A 27 17.09 2.27 6.46
C LEU A 27 17.43 2.35 4.97
N PHE A 28 16.44 2.56 4.10
CA PHE A 28 16.70 2.81 2.69
C PHE A 28 17.62 4.02 2.51
N HIS A 29 17.35 5.13 3.20
CA HIS A 29 18.17 6.33 3.13
C HIS A 29 19.60 6.10 3.62
N GLU A 30 19.77 5.40 4.75
CA GLU A 30 21.08 5.04 5.30
C GLU A 30 21.90 4.23 4.29
N LEU A 31 21.28 3.23 3.66
CA LEU A 31 21.96 2.31 2.75
C LEU A 31 22.25 2.91 1.37
N THR A 32 21.46 3.88 0.91
CA THR A 32 21.53 4.41 -0.46
C THR A 32 22.02 5.85 -0.56
N GLY A 33 22.00 6.58 0.56
CA GLY A 33 22.37 8.00 0.62
C GLY A 33 21.30 8.97 0.13
N HIS A 34 20.09 8.51 -0.24
CA HIS A 34 18.98 9.38 -0.67
C HIS A 34 17.61 8.81 -0.24
N LEU A 35 16.58 9.64 -0.22
CA LEU A 35 15.20 9.16 0.04
C LEU A 35 14.67 8.40 -1.19
N PRO A 36 13.80 7.39 -1.01
CA PRO A 36 13.27 6.65 -2.13
C PRO A 36 12.40 7.58 -3.01
N PRO A 37 12.57 7.55 -4.35
CA PRO A 37 11.77 8.41 -5.23
C PRO A 37 10.29 8.01 -5.29
N HIS A 38 9.98 6.76 -4.93
CA HIS A 38 8.63 6.19 -4.82
C HIS A 38 8.65 5.06 -3.79
N MET A 39 7.48 4.71 -3.26
CA MET A 39 7.32 3.59 -2.33
C MET A 39 6.00 2.87 -2.60
N ASP A 40 5.97 1.55 -2.49
CA ASP A 40 4.76 0.74 -2.53
C ASP A 40 4.80 -0.36 -1.44
N GLY A 41 3.77 -1.20 -1.40
CA GLY A 41 3.68 -2.31 -0.45
C GLY A 41 3.74 -3.67 -1.14
N HIS A 42 4.58 -4.57 -0.63
CA HIS A 42 4.56 -5.98 -1.03
C HIS A 42 3.15 -6.57 -0.87
N GLN A 43 2.68 -7.36 -1.84
CA GLN A 43 1.30 -7.89 -1.87
C GLN A 43 0.20 -6.81 -1.72
N HIS A 44 0.51 -5.59 -2.15
CA HIS A 44 -0.41 -4.46 -2.18
C HIS A 44 -0.92 -4.05 -0.79
N VAL A 45 -0.13 -4.30 0.26
CA VAL A 45 -0.55 -3.97 1.63
C VAL A 45 -0.77 -2.48 1.85
N HIS A 46 -0.13 -1.62 1.06
CA HIS A 46 -0.20 -0.17 1.18
C HIS A 46 -1.57 0.42 0.80
N VAL A 47 -2.41 -0.31 0.06
CA VAL A 47 -3.78 0.11 -0.25
C VAL A 47 -4.82 -0.49 0.68
N LEU A 48 -4.43 -1.36 1.63
CA LEU A 48 -5.36 -1.97 2.57
C LEU A 48 -6.10 -0.92 3.43
N PRO A 49 -7.30 -1.25 3.95
CA PRO A 49 -7.97 -0.40 4.93
C PRO A 49 -7.07 -0.13 6.13
N GLU A 50 -7.20 1.06 6.72
CA GLU A 50 -6.36 1.58 7.82
C GLU A 50 -4.89 1.83 7.43
N VAL A 51 -4.23 0.87 6.78
CA VAL A 51 -2.84 0.95 6.34
C VAL A 51 -2.62 2.11 5.37
N ARG A 52 -3.56 2.33 4.43
CA ARG A 52 -3.45 3.43 3.46
C ARG A 52 -3.30 4.81 4.10
N HIS A 53 -3.89 5.03 5.28
CA HIS A 53 -3.81 6.31 5.97
C HIS A 53 -2.42 6.52 6.57
N VAL A 54 -1.92 5.56 7.34
CA VAL A 54 -0.57 5.64 7.92
C VAL A 54 0.52 5.62 6.85
N PHE A 55 0.30 4.89 5.75
CA PHE A 55 1.19 4.90 4.61
C PHE A 55 1.27 6.29 3.96
N ALA A 56 0.12 6.93 3.71
CA ALA A 56 0.07 8.26 3.14
C ALA A 56 0.74 9.32 4.05
N GLU A 57 0.51 9.25 5.36
CA GLU A 57 1.17 10.13 6.33
C GLU A 57 2.70 10.00 6.30
N VAL A 58 3.23 8.79 6.18
CA VAL A 58 4.69 8.57 6.08
C VAL A 58 5.23 9.10 4.77
N LEU A 59 4.57 8.82 3.64
CA LEU A 59 5.01 9.34 2.34
C LEU A 59 5.04 10.88 2.33
N GLU A 60 4.01 11.53 2.89
CA GLU A 60 3.98 12.98 3.05
C GLU A 60 5.12 13.49 3.95
N GLU A 61 5.36 12.86 5.11
CA GLU A 61 6.40 13.25 6.07
C GLU A 61 7.81 13.26 5.43
N TYR A 62 8.12 12.24 4.61
CA TYR A 62 9.41 12.13 3.92
C TYR A 62 9.42 12.79 2.53
N GLY A 63 8.32 13.42 2.11
CA GLY A 63 8.21 14.07 0.79
C GLY A 63 8.26 13.11 -0.40
N ILE A 64 7.90 11.84 -0.20
CA ILE A 64 7.82 10.80 -1.23
C ILE A 64 6.47 10.96 -1.95
N LYS A 65 6.49 11.37 -3.22
CA LYS A 65 5.28 11.80 -3.93
C LYS A 65 4.63 10.74 -4.79
N TYR A 66 5.24 9.57 -4.95
CA TYR A 66 4.81 8.58 -5.93
C TYR A 66 4.60 7.22 -5.28
N THR A 67 3.43 6.63 -5.54
CA THR A 67 3.12 5.25 -5.17
C THR A 67 2.28 4.59 -6.25
N ARG A 68 2.31 3.26 -6.34
CA ARG A 68 1.44 2.54 -7.26
C ARG A 68 0.04 2.44 -6.68
N VAL A 69 -0.99 2.76 -7.46
CA VAL A 69 -2.38 2.37 -7.18
C VAL A 69 -2.74 1.21 -8.11
N PRO A 70 -2.78 -0.05 -7.62
CA PRO A 70 -2.93 -1.25 -8.46
C PRO A 70 -4.36 -1.44 -8.99
N ILE A 71 -4.73 -0.61 -9.97
CA ILE A 71 -5.92 -0.73 -10.81
C ILE A 71 -5.45 -1.19 -12.19
N GLU A 72 -5.91 -2.36 -12.64
CA GLU A 72 -5.40 -3.02 -13.84
C GLU A 72 -6.43 -2.95 -14.98
N PRO A 73 -6.18 -2.16 -16.04
CA PRO A 73 -7.09 -2.08 -17.18
C PRO A 73 -7.34 -3.45 -17.81
N GLY A 74 -8.60 -3.87 -17.85
CA GLY A 74 -8.99 -5.14 -18.46
C GLY A 74 -8.86 -6.37 -17.55
N LEU A 75 -8.64 -6.19 -16.24
CA LEU A 75 -8.65 -7.28 -15.25
C LEU A 75 -9.88 -8.18 -15.40
N HIS A 76 -11.07 -7.58 -15.48
CA HIS A 76 -12.34 -8.31 -15.63
C HIS A 76 -12.46 -9.14 -16.92
N ASN A 77 -11.61 -8.90 -17.92
CA ASN A 77 -11.62 -9.59 -19.21
C ASN A 77 -10.60 -10.74 -19.28
N CYS A 78 -9.83 -10.97 -18.21
CA CYS A 78 -8.80 -12.01 -18.18
C CYS A 78 -9.41 -13.39 -17.89
N ASP A 79 -9.63 -14.17 -18.95
CA ASP A 79 -10.19 -15.54 -18.92
C ASP A 79 -9.20 -16.61 -18.45
N TRP A 80 -7.90 -16.30 -18.45
CA TRP A 80 -6.81 -17.19 -18.04
C TRP A 80 -6.50 -17.16 -16.54
N ILE A 81 -7.08 -16.21 -15.78
CA ILE A 81 -6.85 -16.09 -14.34
C ILE A 81 -7.76 -17.08 -13.59
N PRO A 82 -7.21 -17.96 -12.73
CA PRO A 82 -8.04 -18.86 -11.93
C PRO A 82 -9.00 -18.08 -11.01
N PRO A 83 -10.23 -18.57 -10.75
CA PRO A 83 -11.24 -17.84 -9.96
C PRO A 83 -10.74 -17.35 -8.60
N SER A 84 -10.01 -18.18 -7.84
CA SER A 84 -9.49 -17.80 -6.53
C SER A 84 -8.47 -16.66 -6.59
N LEU A 85 -7.73 -16.55 -7.69
CA LEU A 85 -6.77 -15.48 -7.91
C LEU A 85 -7.46 -14.23 -8.43
N MET A 86 -8.52 -14.38 -9.25
CA MET A 86 -9.38 -13.28 -9.66
C MET A 86 -10.03 -12.60 -8.46
N ASP A 87 -10.60 -13.35 -7.51
CA ASP A 87 -11.18 -12.80 -6.28
C ASP A 87 -10.18 -11.94 -5.50
N PHE A 88 -8.92 -12.40 -5.43
CA PHE A 88 -7.85 -11.64 -4.79
C PHE A 88 -7.57 -10.32 -5.54
N TYR A 89 -7.46 -10.36 -6.87
CA TYR A 89 -7.18 -9.14 -7.65
C TYR A 89 -8.34 -8.14 -7.65
N LEU A 90 -9.58 -8.62 -7.67
CA LEU A 90 -10.77 -7.77 -7.51
C LEU A 90 -10.77 -7.08 -6.14
N GLY A 91 -10.40 -7.79 -5.08
CA GLY A 91 -10.24 -7.18 -3.75
C GLY A 91 -9.12 -6.13 -3.71
N VAL A 92 -7.99 -6.38 -4.37
CA VAL A 92 -6.90 -5.38 -4.49
C VAL A 92 -7.35 -4.15 -5.26
N GLU A 93 -8.10 -4.33 -6.34
CA GLU A 93 -8.63 -3.24 -7.15
C GLU A 93 -9.65 -2.40 -6.37
N GLU A 94 -10.55 -3.04 -5.62
CA GLU A 94 -11.49 -2.36 -4.71
C GLU A 94 -10.73 -1.55 -3.63
N ASP A 95 -9.76 -2.16 -2.97
CA ASP A 95 -8.90 -1.47 -2.01
C ASP A 95 -8.19 -0.26 -2.63
N SER A 96 -7.74 -0.41 -3.89
CA SER A 96 -7.06 0.63 -4.65
C SER A 96 -7.97 1.81 -4.99
N PHE A 97 -9.19 1.57 -5.45
CA PHE A 97 -10.16 2.65 -5.68
C PHE A 97 -10.44 3.44 -4.40
N ASN A 98 -10.59 2.73 -3.28
CA ASN A 98 -10.84 3.35 -1.99
C ASN A 98 -9.59 4.08 -1.39
N THR A 99 -8.43 4.03 -2.06
CA THR A 99 -7.21 4.72 -1.63
C THR A 99 -6.99 6.06 -2.34
N VAL A 100 -7.56 6.24 -3.54
CA VAL A 100 -7.24 7.37 -4.43
C VAL A 100 -7.42 8.72 -3.73
N ASP A 101 -8.55 8.91 -3.05
CA ASP A 101 -8.86 10.14 -2.32
C ASP A 101 -7.89 10.40 -1.16
N VAL A 102 -7.46 9.35 -0.48
CA VAL A 102 -6.51 9.46 0.64
C VAL A 102 -5.18 9.94 0.10
N PHE A 103 -4.61 9.25 -0.89
CA PHE A 103 -3.30 9.58 -1.45
C PHE A 103 -3.29 10.99 -2.06
N THR A 104 -4.35 11.34 -2.80
CA THR A 104 -4.46 12.67 -3.41
C THR A 104 -4.46 13.80 -2.37
N ARG A 105 -5.13 13.62 -1.22
CA ARG A 105 -5.16 14.63 -0.14
C ARG A 105 -3.79 14.87 0.51
N HIS A 106 -2.94 13.84 0.54
CA HIS A 106 -1.56 13.92 1.03
C HIS A 106 -0.57 14.32 -0.08
N GLY A 107 -1.05 14.71 -1.27
CA GLY A 107 -0.21 15.14 -2.39
C GLY A 107 0.56 14.00 -3.08
N ILE A 108 0.14 12.76 -2.84
CA ILE A 108 0.72 11.54 -3.42
C ILE A 108 0.01 11.25 -4.74
N ARG A 109 0.79 10.84 -5.74
CA ARG A 109 0.37 10.59 -7.12
C ARG A 109 0.63 9.15 -7.55
#